data_AF-A0AB34J4U0-F1
#
_entry.id   AF-A0AB34J4U0-F1
#
_cell.length_a   1.000
_cell.length_b   1.000
_cell.length_c   1.000
_cell.angle_alpha   90.00
_cell.angle_beta   90.00
_cell.angle_gamma   90.00
#
_symmetry.space_group_name_H-M   'P 1'
#
loop_
_entity.id
_entity.type
_entity.pdbx_description
1 polymer ?
#
loop_
_entity_poly.entity_id
_entity_poly.type
_entity_poly.pdbx_seq_one_letter_code
_entity_poly.pdbx_strand_id
1 'polypeptide(L)'
;MHDAESQPSSPRLLPMVSEEALLAATRSVVTTISILDSHRNATRTMEYLVAVVGGDGKMTAVKHRYSDFVALHQQLVDSLGTRLPPLPPSPTPRLKGPNYAALHEERKKQLASYLREAYAAPPEPPAALLEFLGLRPAAREGARPTASAAWGAARDDFLMAMLADDDEAARLGSSAAALSAALRSEEHALGALRRSLRHLLDARLPHASGASEWAAELRAMLEVLSACAVDACRVPPDRPPPLLHPCEIHECVERATFEEGEGAEAAVEGADQPRGSTLFYHAFAAISAQHFEKDQTFRARQHEWATLGSRSRRRLDRGGVTGRGAGGAQARARAAIGAVRAATTPSAKLAHIGEAVDAVSSDLAGADDLLQSLISALLTSDIKAPHAEVGFVVEFTQGLNKAGHHGYALATFQAAAEAISSLEIDVLLSAGDIDGEGELSSANTEAKEGGQ
;
A
#
# COMPACT_ATOMS: atom_id res chain seq x y z
N MET A 1 -22.33 -56.00 -45.74
CA MET A 1 -23.08 -54.76 -45.99
C MET A 1 -23.95 -54.52 -44.78
N HIS A 2 -23.46 -53.76 -43.81
CA HIS A 2 -24.23 -53.27 -42.68
C HIS A 2 -23.95 -51.77 -42.59
N ASP A 3 -24.96 -50.99 -42.95
CA ASP A 3 -24.96 -49.53 -42.82
C ASP A 3 -25.22 -49.18 -41.36
N ALA A 4 -24.28 -48.48 -40.74
CA ALA A 4 -24.40 -47.93 -39.41
C ALA A 4 -24.91 -46.48 -39.51
N GLU A 5 -26.19 -46.28 -39.24
CA GLU A 5 -26.81 -44.96 -39.09
C GLU A 5 -26.20 -44.22 -37.89
N SER A 6 -25.59 -43.08 -38.18
CA SER A 6 -25.01 -42.18 -37.19
C SER A 6 -26.09 -41.19 -36.71
N GLN A 7 -26.57 -41.35 -35.47
CA GLN A 7 -27.49 -40.40 -34.86
C GLN A 7 -26.78 -39.09 -34.45
N PRO A 8 -27.37 -37.91 -34.71
CA PRO A 8 -26.82 -36.64 -34.25
C PRO A 8 -27.05 -36.47 -32.75
N SER A 9 -25.96 -36.27 -32.02
CA SER A 9 -25.92 -35.96 -30.59
C SER A 9 -26.66 -34.66 -30.29
N SER A 10 -27.72 -34.75 -29.47
CA SER A 10 -28.47 -33.60 -28.99
C SER A 10 -27.59 -32.67 -28.12
N PRO A 11 -27.74 -31.34 -28.23
CA PRO A 11 -26.95 -30.39 -27.45
C PRO A 11 -27.32 -30.50 -25.96
N ARG A 12 -26.31 -30.74 -25.13
CA ARG A 12 -26.43 -30.68 -23.66
C ARG A 12 -26.77 -29.24 -23.25
N LEU A 13 -27.99 -29.03 -22.78
CA LEU A 13 -28.42 -27.81 -22.11
C LEU A 13 -27.60 -27.64 -20.82
N LEU A 14 -26.82 -26.56 -20.74
CA LEU A 14 -26.11 -26.17 -19.53
C LEU A 14 -27.11 -25.75 -18.43
N PRO A 15 -26.82 -26.02 -17.15
CA PRO A 15 -27.69 -25.62 -16.05
C PRO A 15 -27.78 -24.09 -16.00
N MET A 16 -29.01 -23.56 -16.08
CA MET A 16 -29.27 -22.14 -15.86
C MET A 16 -28.90 -21.79 -14.41
N VAL A 17 -27.95 -20.87 -14.26
CA VAL A 17 -27.61 -20.26 -12.96
C VAL A 17 -28.88 -19.59 -12.43
N SER A 18 -29.28 -19.91 -11.20
CA SER A 18 -30.49 -19.32 -10.60
C SER A 18 -30.31 -17.82 -10.44
N GLU A 19 -31.38 -17.06 -10.66
CA GLU A 19 -31.42 -15.61 -10.47
C GLU A 19 -31.02 -15.20 -9.04
N GLU A 20 -31.30 -16.07 -8.07
CA GLU A 20 -30.83 -15.94 -6.68
C GLU A 20 -29.31 -16.03 -6.53
N ALA A 21 -28.63 -16.88 -7.31
CA ALA A 21 -27.16 -16.97 -7.31
C ALA A 21 -26.52 -15.73 -7.95
N LEU A 22 -27.17 -15.15 -8.98
CA LEU A 22 -26.72 -13.91 -9.59
C LEU A 22 -26.89 -12.71 -8.64
N LEU A 23 -28.03 -12.63 -7.94
CA LEU A 23 -28.30 -11.62 -6.92
C LEU A 23 -27.35 -11.76 -5.72
N ALA A 24 -27.01 -12.98 -5.32
CA ALA A 24 -26.01 -13.25 -4.29
C ALA A 24 -24.58 -12.86 -4.71
N ALA A 25 -24.22 -13.00 -5.99
CA ALA A 25 -22.92 -12.54 -6.51
C ALA A 25 -22.81 -11.00 -6.49
N THR A 26 -23.92 -10.28 -6.70
CA THR A 26 -23.96 -8.81 -6.53
C THR A 26 -24.00 -8.33 -5.07
N ARG A 27 -24.12 -9.22 -4.07
CA ARG A 27 -24.22 -8.80 -2.64
C ARG A 27 -22.91 -8.35 -2.00
N SER A 28 -21.76 -8.53 -2.66
CA SER A 28 -20.45 -8.19 -2.09
C SER A 28 -19.90 -6.84 -2.59
N VAL A 29 -20.74 -5.81 -2.74
CA VAL A 29 -20.21 -4.47 -3.10
C VAL A 29 -19.49 -3.82 -1.92
N VAL A 30 -19.69 -4.26 -0.68
CA VAL A 30 -19.02 -3.68 0.49
C VAL A 30 -18.40 -4.79 1.33
N THR A 31 -17.07 -4.79 1.41
CA THR A 31 -16.29 -5.80 2.15
C THR A 31 -15.99 -5.35 3.58
N THR A 32 -15.80 -4.05 3.82
CA THR A 32 -15.47 -3.52 5.14
C THR A 32 -16.03 -2.11 5.33
N ILE A 33 -16.68 -1.88 6.47
CA ILE A 33 -17.07 -0.55 6.96
C ILE A 33 -16.28 -0.29 8.25
N SER A 34 -15.46 0.74 8.24
CA SER A 34 -14.68 1.19 9.40
C SER A 34 -14.86 2.68 9.62
N ILE A 35 -14.62 3.14 10.84
CA ILE A 35 -14.47 4.56 11.12
C ILE A 35 -13.01 4.75 11.47
N LEU A 36 -12.30 5.59 10.72
CA LEU A 36 -10.83 5.68 10.81
C LEU A 36 -10.38 6.69 11.84
N ASP A 37 -11.08 7.81 11.94
CA ASP A 37 -10.64 8.93 12.77
C ASP A 37 -11.85 9.71 13.30
N SER A 38 -11.64 10.39 14.43
CA SER A 38 -12.55 11.40 14.94
C SER A 38 -11.79 12.68 15.23
N HIS A 39 -12.11 13.75 14.51
CA HIS A 39 -11.44 15.04 14.69
C HIS A 39 -12.45 16.10 15.13
N ARG A 40 -11.98 17.04 15.96
CA ARG A 40 -12.75 18.26 16.24
C ARG A 40 -12.57 19.22 15.07
N ASN A 41 -13.67 19.57 14.43
CA ASN A 41 -13.65 20.63 13.43
C ASN A 41 -13.54 22.02 14.09
N ALA A 42 -13.51 23.08 13.27
CA ALA A 42 -13.43 24.47 13.74
C ALA A 42 -14.59 24.85 14.70
N THR A 43 -15.76 24.22 14.54
CA THR A 43 -16.93 24.42 15.41
C THR A 43 -16.90 23.58 16.69
N ARG A 44 -15.78 22.88 16.98
CA ARG A 44 -15.61 21.95 18.11
C ARG A 44 -16.59 20.77 18.11
N THR A 45 -17.24 20.49 16.99
CA THR A 45 -18.06 19.28 16.83
C THR A 45 -17.16 18.14 16.37
N MET A 46 -17.43 16.94 16.87
CA MET A 46 -16.70 15.73 16.46
C MET A 46 -17.22 15.27 15.09
N GLU A 47 -16.31 15.04 14.16
CA GLU A 47 -16.57 14.46 12.85
C GLU A 47 -15.90 13.09 12.75
N TYR A 48 -16.65 12.10 12.29
CA TYR A 48 -16.25 10.72 12.08
C TYR A 48 -15.93 10.50 10.61
N LEU A 49 -14.73 10.01 10.30
CA LEU A 49 -14.37 9.61 8.96
C LEU A 49 -14.79 8.16 8.73
N VAL A 50 -15.91 7.95 8.05
CA VAL A 50 -16.43 6.63 7.69
C VAL A 50 -15.76 6.19 6.40
N ALA A 51 -15.09 5.04 6.42
CA ALA A 51 -14.44 4.44 5.26
C ALA A 51 -15.13 3.13 4.88
N VAL A 52 -15.34 2.95 3.58
CA VAL A 52 -16.00 1.78 3.00
C VAL A 52 -15.12 1.24 1.89
N VAL A 53 -14.75 -0.04 2.00
CA VAL A 53 -14.01 -0.75 0.97
C VAL A 53 -15.01 -1.53 0.12
N GLY A 54 -15.00 -1.25 -1.17
CA GLY A 54 -15.84 -1.90 -2.15
C GLY A 54 -15.44 -3.35 -2.41
N GLY A 55 -16.30 -4.12 -3.07
CA GLY A 55 -15.94 -5.43 -3.63
C GLY A 55 -14.87 -5.35 -4.72
N ASP A 56 -14.77 -4.19 -5.37
CA ASP A 56 -13.73 -3.84 -6.35
C ASP A 56 -12.41 -3.39 -5.69
N GLY A 57 -12.32 -3.45 -4.36
CA GLY A 57 -11.19 -2.98 -3.58
C GLY A 57 -11.06 -1.46 -3.49
N LYS A 58 -11.97 -0.68 -4.11
CA LYS A 58 -11.92 0.79 -4.03
C LYS A 58 -12.42 1.25 -2.68
N MET A 59 -11.63 2.13 -2.06
CA MET A 59 -11.98 2.73 -0.79
C MET A 59 -12.67 4.07 -1.02
N THR A 60 -13.84 4.25 -0.43
CA THR A 60 -14.53 5.54 -0.33
C THR A 60 -14.51 6.00 1.12
N ALA A 61 -14.33 7.30 1.36
CA ALA A 61 -14.28 7.86 2.70
C ALA A 61 -15.13 9.14 2.78
N VAL A 62 -16.06 9.19 3.72
CA VAL A 62 -17.00 10.31 3.91
C VAL A 62 -16.97 10.75 5.37
N LYS A 63 -17.01 12.08 5.58
CA LYS A 63 -17.05 12.67 6.92
C LYS A 63 -18.49 12.89 7.35
N HIS A 64 -18.82 12.42 8.55
CA HIS A 64 -20.15 12.57 9.16
C HIS A 64 -20.06 13.04 10.59
N ARG A 65 -21.01 13.86 11.02
CA ARG A 65 -21.22 14.22 12.42
C ARG A 65 -22.14 13.19 13.06
N TYR A 66 -22.12 13.10 14.39
CA TYR A 66 -23.05 12.23 15.13
C TYR A 66 -24.54 12.56 14.83
N SER A 67 -24.87 13.84 14.58
CA SER A 67 -26.21 14.27 14.16
C SER A 67 -26.66 13.58 12.87
N ASP A 68 -25.73 13.29 11.97
CA ASP A 68 -26.02 12.72 10.67
C ASP A 68 -26.38 11.24 10.83
N PHE A 69 -25.74 10.54 11.78
CA PHE A 69 -26.14 9.18 12.18
C PHE A 69 -27.53 9.14 12.81
N VAL A 70 -27.92 10.16 13.59
CA VAL A 70 -29.28 10.27 14.16
C VAL A 70 -30.31 10.46 13.05
N ALA A 71 -30.03 11.34 12.10
CA ALA A 71 -30.90 11.59 10.95
C ALA A 71 -31.04 10.33 10.08
N LEU A 72 -29.93 9.64 9.79
CA LEU A 72 -29.92 8.36 9.07
C LEU A 72 -30.75 7.32 9.82
N HIS A 73 -30.55 7.17 11.14
CA HIS A 73 -31.30 6.19 11.94
C HIS A 73 -32.80 6.41 11.82
N GLN A 74 -33.27 7.66 11.93
CA GLN A 74 -34.68 7.98 11.78
C GLN A 74 -35.21 7.62 10.38
N GLN A 75 -34.46 7.97 9.31
CA GLN A 75 -34.84 7.62 7.93
C GLN A 75 -34.90 6.10 7.71
N LEU A 76 -33.99 5.35 8.30
CA LEU A 76 -33.98 3.88 8.21
C LEU A 76 -35.13 3.25 9.00
N VAL A 77 -35.45 3.78 10.19
CA VAL A 77 -36.62 3.34 10.97
C VAL A 77 -37.92 3.58 10.19
N ASP A 78 -38.07 4.77 9.60
CA ASP A 78 -39.26 5.17 8.85
C ASP A 78 -39.44 4.34 7.57
N SER A 79 -38.34 3.96 6.91
CA SER A 79 -38.38 3.21 5.63
C SER A 79 -38.46 1.70 5.78
N LEU A 80 -37.74 1.11 6.74
CA LEU A 80 -37.65 -0.35 6.88
C LEU A 80 -38.75 -0.92 7.79
N GLY A 81 -39.32 -0.11 8.70
CA GLY A 81 -40.33 -0.56 9.67
C GLY A 81 -39.88 -1.69 10.61
N THR A 82 -38.63 -2.15 10.49
CA THR A 82 -38.04 -3.26 11.26
C THR A 82 -37.20 -2.75 12.43
N ARG A 83 -36.85 -3.67 13.33
CA ARG A 83 -35.99 -3.39 14.48
C ARG A 83 -34.53 -3.23 14.02
N LEU A 84 -34.14 -2.00 13.72
CA LEU A 84 -32.73 -1.62 13.62
C LEU A 84 -32.06 -1.69 14.99
N PRO A 85 -30.74 -1.96 15.05
CA PRO A 85 -29.99 -1.85 16.29
C PRO A 85 -30.10 -0.42 16.86
N PRO A 86 -30.16 -0.27 18.19
CA PRO A 86 -30.25 1.05 18.80
C PRO A 86 -29.00 1.87 18.50
N LEU A 87 -29.18 3.15 18.18
CA LEU A 87 -28.05 4.04 17.96
C LEU A 87 -27.29 4.26 19.29
N PRO A 88 -25.95 4.17 19.32
CA PRO A 88 -25.19 4.38 20.54
C PRO A 88 -25.41 5.79 21.08
N PRO A 89 -25.59 5.99 22.40
CA PRO A 89 -26.04 7.27 22.97
C PRO A 89 -25.03 8.42 22.76
N SER A 90 -25.56 9.63 22.61
CA SER A 90 -24.78 10.88 22.59
C SER A 90 -24.03 11.05 23.92
N PRO A 91 -22.77 11.53 23.92
CA PRO A 91 -22.00 11.67 25.15
C PRO A 91 -22.67 12.77 25.96
N THR A 92 -23.01 12.48 27.20
CA THR A 92 -23.54 13.52 28.09
C THR A 92 -22.49 14.65 28.20
N PRO A 93 -22.88 15.91 27.96
CA PRO A 93 -21.94 17.04 27.80
C PRO A 93 -21.12 17.36 29.06
N ARG A 94 -21.34 16.64 30.16
CA ARG A 94 -20.66 16.81 31.45
C ARG A 94 -19.37 16.02 31.60
N LEU A 95 -19.06 15.09 30.69
CA LEU A 95 -17.82 14.31 30.74
C LEU A 95 -16.69 15.11 30.10
N LYS A 96 -16.01 15.93 30.90
CA LYS A 96 -14.70 16.53 30.57
C LYS A 96 -13.61 15.74 31.29
N GLY A 97 -12.55 15.35 30.60
CA GLY A 97 -11.40 14.67 31.21
C GLY A 97 -10.76 13.59 30.32
N PRO A 98 -9.73 12.88 30.82
CA PRO A 98 -9.02 11.82 30.08
C PRO A 98 -9.96 10.68 29.61
N ASN A 99 -11.06 10.45 30.33
CA ASN A 99 -12.09 9.46 29.95
C ASN A 99 -12.85 9.85 28.67
N TYR A 100 -12.77 11.11 28.23
CA TYR A 100 -13.45 11.56 27.01
C TYR A 100 -12.90 10.89 25.75
N ALA A 101 -11.58 10.67 25.66
CA ALA A 101 -10.95 10.00 24.52
C ALA A 101 -11.39 8.53 24.43
N ALA A 102 -11.36 7.81 25.56
CA ALA A 102 -11.80 6.42 25.64
C ALA A 102 -13.28 6.24 25.25
N LEU A 103 -14.15 7.16 25.69
CA LEU A 103 -15.57 7.17 25.31
C LEU A 103 -15.79 7.40 23.81
N HIS A 104 -14.93 8.18 23.15
CA HIS A 104 -15.02 8.39 21.71
C HIS A 104 -14.55 7.20 20.90
N GLU A 105 -13.45 6.57 21.29
CA GLU A 105 -13.00 5.33 20.67
C GLU A 105 -14.03 4.20 20.84
N GLU A 106 -14.67 4.10 22.01
CA GLU A 106 -15.76 3.15 22.20
C GLU A 106 -16.97 3.48 21.31
N ARG A 107 -17.38 4.75 21.22
CA ARG A 107 -18.47 5.14 20.31
C ARG A 107 -18.11 4.86 18.85
N LYS A 108 -16.88 5.10 18.43
CA LYS A 108 -16.39 4.83 17.07
C LYS A 108 -16.60 3.36 16.70
N LYS A 109 -16.26 2.44 17.61
CA LYS A 109 -16.51 1.00 17.45
C LYS A 109 -18.02 0.69 17.35
N GLN A 110 -18.82 1.30 18.22
CA GLN A 110 -20.28 1.10 18.24
C GLN A 110 -20.95 1.62 16.96
N LEU A 111 -20.56 2.80 16.45
CA LEU A 111 -21.07 3.35 15.20
C LEU A 111 -20.66 2.50 13.99
N ALA A 112 -19.43 1.98 13.97
CA ALA A 112 -18.99 1.04 12.93
C ALA A 112 -19.77 -0.29 12.98
N SER A 113 -20.12 -0.80 14.16
CA SER A 113 -21.01 -1.96 14.30
C SER A 113 -22.41 -1.66 13.81
N TYR A 114 -22.98 -0.52 14.22
CA TYR A 114 -24.30 -0.06 13.80
C TYR A 114 -24.42 0.01 12.26
N LEU A 115 -23.44 0.60 11.57
CA LEU A 115 -23.45 0.68 10.10
C LEU A 115 -23.37 -0.69 9.44
N ARG A 116 -22.54 -1.60 9.96
CA ARG A 116 -22.42 -2.97 9.44
C ARG A 116 -23.73 -3.74 9.59
N GLU A 117 -24.37 -3.65 10.75
CA GLU A 117 -25.65 -4.30 11.02
C GLU A 117 -26.79 -3.69 10.21
N ALA A 118 -26.85 -2.36 10.10
CA ALA A 118 -27.86 -1.67 9.28
C ALA A 118 -27.72 -2.01 7.79
N TYR A 119 -26.48 -2.17 7.29
CA TYR A 119 -26.21 -2.58 5.92
C TYR A 119 -26.58 -4.05 5.66
N ALA A 120 -26.39 -4.93 6.64
CA ALA A 120 -26.68 -6.36 6.52
C ALA A 120 -28.17 -6.74 6.77
N ALA A 121 -28.96 -5.86 7.38
CA ALA A 121 -30.33 -6.18 7.80
C ALA A 121 -31.33 -6.39 6.64
N PRO A 122 -31.43 -5.50 5.63
CA PRO A 122 -32.33 -5.71 4.51
C PRO A 122 -31.65 -6.47 3.35
N PRO A 123 -32.43 -7.16 2.49
CA PRO A 123 -31.88 -7.83 1.31
C PRO A 123 -31.27 -6.85 0.30
N GLU A 124 -31.78 -5.61 0.27
CA GLU A 124 -31.25 -4.48 -0.49
C GLU A 124 -31.07 -3.27 0.46
N PRO A 125 -29.86 -2.70 0.56
CA PRO A 125 -29.62 -1.53 1.40
C PRO A 125 -30.45 -0.31 0.94
N PRO A 126 -31.14 0.40 1.85
CA PRO A 126 -31.88 1.60 1.48
C PRO A 126 -30.99 2.67 0.84
N ALA A 127 -31.53 3.42 -0.11
CA ALA A 127 -30.79 4.47 -0.82
C ALA A 127 -30.14 5.49 0.12
N ALA A 128 -30.82 5.86 1.21
CA ALA A 128 -30.28 6.75 2.23
C ALA A 128 -29.01 6.22 2.89
N LEU A 129 -28.92 4.90 3.12
CA LEU A 129 -27.71 4.27 3.67
C LEU A 129 -26.56 4.29 2.66
N LEU A 130 -26.85 3.99 1.40
CA LEU A 130 -25.84 4.02 0.33
C LEU A 130 -25.28 5.44 0.15
N GLU A 131 -26.15 6.45 0.10
CA GLU A 131 -25.75 7.86 0.03
C GLU A 131 -24.91 8.27 1.25
N PHE A 132 -25.33 7.88 2.45
CA PHE A 132 -24.57 8.12 3.68
C PHE A 132 -23.17 7.50 3.61
N LEU A 133 -23.05 6.29 3.06
CA LEU A 133 -21.75 5.62 2.88
C LEU A 133 -20.90 6.20 1.73
N GLY A 134 -21.41 7.19 0.98
CA GLY A 134 -20.74 7.73 -0.21
C GLY A 134 -20.80 6.80 -1.42
N LEU A 135 -21.60 5.74 -1.34
CA LEU A 135 -21.85 4.79 -2.42
C LEU A 135 -22.98 5.37 -3.27
N ARG A 136 -22.64 6.19 -4.27
CA ARG A 136 -23.66 6.67 -5.21
C ARG A 136 -24.31 5.46 -5.88
N PRO A 137 -25.65 5.31 -5.87
CA PRO A 137 -26.29 4.36 -6.76
C PRO A 137 -25.89 4.77 -8.17
N ALA A 138 -25.24 3.86 -8.91
CA ALA A 138 -24.95 4.09 -10.30
C ALA A 138 -26.29 4.38 -10.99
N ALA A 139 -26.55 5.65 -11.29
CA ALA A 139 -27.78 6.04 -11.96
C ALA A 139 -27.86 5.18 -13.23
N ARG A 140 -29.00 4.51 -13.43
CA ARG A 140 -29.31 3.76 -14.66
C ARG A 140 -29.41 4.76 -15.82
N GLU A 141 -28.29 5.31 -16.24
CA GLU A 141 -28.17 6.21 -17.37
C GLU A 141 -27.97 5.35 -18.62
N GLY A 142 -29.01 5.32 -19.46
CA GLY A 142 -29.09 4.82 -20.84
C GLY A 142 -28.03 3.82 -21.31
N ALA A 143 -28.45 2.57 -21.49
CA ALA A 143 -27.67 1.46 -22.03
C ALA A 143 -26.86 1.81 -23.31
N ARG A 144 -25.59 2.14 -23.13
CA ARG A 144 -24.52 1.60 -23.99
C ARG A 144 -24.21 0.19 -23.51
N PRO A 145 -23.93 -0.79 -24.40
CA PRO A 145 -23.50 -2.11 -23.96
C PRO A 145 -22.36 -1.94 -22.97
N THR A 146 -22.53 -2.51 -21.78
CA THR A 146 -21.54 -2.43 -20.73
C THR A 146 -20.24 -3.07 -21.25
N ALA A 147 -19.09 -2.58 -20.79
CA ALA A 147 -17.79 -3.11 -21.20
C ALA A 147 -17.67 -4.63 -21.01
N SER A 148 -18.42 -5.21 -20.06
CA SER A 148 -18.56 -6.67 -19.87
C SER A 148 -19.21 -7.39 -21.07
N ALA A 149 -20.23 -6.81 -21.70
CA ALA A 149 -20.86 -7.37 -22.90
C ALA A 149 -19.97 -7.22 -24.15
N ALA A 150 -19.26 -6.09 -24.27
CA ALA A 150 -18.26 -5.89 -25.32
C ALA A 150 -17.04 -6.81 -25.15
N TRP A 151 -16.62 -7.05 -23.90
CA TRP A 151 -15.58 -8.01 -23.54
C TRP A 151 -16.00 -9.45 -23.84
N GLY A 152 -17.24 -9.82 -23.54
CA GLY A 152 -17.80 -11.12 -23.92
C GLY A 152 -17.68 -11.38 -25.43
N ALA A 153 -18.09 -10.41 -26.25
CA ALA A 153 -17.99 -10.50 -27.71
C ALA A 153 -16.53 -10.57 -28.20
N ALA A 154 -15.64 -9.67 -27.73
CA ALA A 154 -14.25 -9.63 -28.16
C ALA A 154 -13.44 -10.87 -27.70
N ARG A 155 -13.74 -11.41 -26.51
CA ARG A 155 -13.16 -12.66 -26.00
C ARG A 155 -13.58 -13.84 -26.86
N ASP A 156 -14.87 -13.91 -27.20
CA ASP A 156 -15.42 -15.01 -27.98
C ASP A 156 -14.88 -14.95 -29.43
N ASP A 157 -14.73 -13.77 -30.03
CA ASP A 157 -14.09 -13.58 -31.34
C ASP A 157 -12.61 -13.99 -31.35
N PHE A 158 -11.85 -13.63 -30.31
CA PHE A 158 -10.44 -14.02 -30.15
C PHE A 158 -10.28 -15.53 -29.98
N LEU A 159 -11.12 -16.16 -29.15
CA LEU A 159 -11.12 -17.60 -28.96
C LEU A 159 -11.50 -18.33 -30.25
N MET A 160 -12.46 -17.81 -31.01
CA MET A 160 -12.85 -18.40 -32.29
C MET A 160 -11.76 -18.24 -33.36
N ALA A 161 -11.05 -17.11 -33.39
CA ALA A 161 -9.89 -16.92 -34.29
C ALA A 161 -8.75 -17.89 -33.97
N MET A 162 -8.47 -18.12 -32.68
CA MET A 162 -7.42 -19.03 -32.23
C MET A 162 -7.78 -20.52 -32.44
N LEU A 163 -9.07 -20.85 -32.44
CA LEU A 163 -9.58 -22.21 -32.70
C LEU A 163 -9.79 -22.50 -34.20
N ALA A 164 -9.81 -21.48 -35.06
CA ALA A 164 -9.96 -21.62 -36.51
C ALA A 164 -8.63 -21.94 -37.23
N ASP A 165 -7.50 -21.84 -36.52
CA ASP A 165 -6.19 -22.28 -37.03
C ASP A 165 -5.92 -23.74 -36.60
N ASP A 166 -6.25 -24.67 -37.50
CA ASP A 166 -6.23 -26.12 -37.25
C ASP A 166 -4.84 -26.65 -36.83
N ASP A 167 -3.76 -26.00 -37.29
CA ASP A 167 -2.38 -26.37 -36.92
C ASP A 167 -1.99 -25.89 -35.51
N GLU A 168 -2.60 -24.80 -35.04
CA GLU A 168 -2.34 -24.21 -33.72
C GLU A 168 -3.20 -24.86 -32.63
N ALA A 169 -4.44 -25.23 -32.94
CA ALA A 169 -5.33 -26.00 -32.06
C ALA A 169 -4.78 -27.41 -31.76
N ALA A 170 -4.17 -28.08 -32.75
CA ALA A 170 -3.54 -29.39 -32.58
C ALA A 170 -2.25 -29.32 -31.74
N ARG A 171 -1.50 -28.21 -31.81
CA ARG A 171 -0.29 -27.96 -31.00
C ARG A 171 -0.59 -27.58 -29.56
N LEU A 172 -1.70 -26.90 -29.30
CA LEU A 172 -2.02 -26.36 -27.98
C LEU A 172 -2.76 -27.33 -27.05
N GLY A 173 -3.35 -28.41 -27.56
CA GLY A 173 -3.89 -29.51 -26.73
C GLY A 173 -4.67 -29.07 -25.48
N SER A 174 -4.45 -29.76 -24.35
CA SER A 174 -5.09 -29.52 -23.04
C SER A 174 -4.94 -28.09 -22.48
N SER A 175 -4.04 -27.27 -23.06
CA SER A 175 -3.79 -25.89 -22.66
C SER A 175 -4.90 -24.93 -23.08
N ALA A 176 -5.48 -25.09 -24.28
CA ALA A 176 -6.53 -24.18 -24.77
C ALA A 176 -7.84 -24.30 -23.97
N ALA A 177 -8.20 -25.53 -23.57
CA ALA A 177 -9.36 -25.77 -22.71
C ALA A 177 -9.13 -25.25 -21.27
N ALA A 178 -7.92 -25.38 -20.74
CA ALA A 178 -7.53 -24.82 -19.44
C ALA A 178 -7.50 -23.28 -19.46
N LEU A 179 -7.05 -22.69 -20.57
CA LEU A 179 -7.06 -21.24 -20.81
C LEU A 179 -8.49 -20.71 -20.90
N SER A 180 -9.36 -21.38 -21.67
CA SER A 180 -10.78 -21.04 -21.78
C SER A 180 -11.50 -21.17 -20.44
N ALA A 181 -11.14 -22.14 -19.60
CA ALA A 181 -11.66 -22.26 -18.24
C ALA A 181 -11.16 -21.16 -17.30
N ALA A 182 -9.88 -20.75 -17.43
CA ALA A 182 -9.28 -19.70 -16.61
C ALA A 182 -9.73 -18.28 -16.98
N LEU A 183 -9.99 -18.01 -18.27
CA LEU A 183 -10.50 -16.73 -18.77
C LEU A 183 -12.01 -16.51 -18.48
N ARG A 184 -12.73 -17.55 -18.05
CA ARG A 184 -14.13 -17.44 -17.59
C ARG A 184 -14.26 -16.94 -16.15
N SER A 185 -13.16 -16.85 -15.40
CA SER A 185 -13.09 -16.25 -14.07
C SER A 185 -12.43 -14.86 -14.16
N GLU A 186 -13.16 -13.79 -13.83
CA GLU A 186 -12.65 -12.41 -13.91
C GLU A 186 -11.40 -12.21 -13.02
N GLU A 187 -11.33 -12.86 -11.86
CA GLU A 187 -10.16 -12.79 -10.95
C GLU A 187 -8.93 -13.55 -11.46
N HIS A 188 -9.07 -14.40 -12.48
CA HIS A 188 -7.97 -15.22 -13.00
C HIS A 188 -7.57 -14.87 -14.43
N ALA A 189 -8.34 -14.02 -15.12
CA ALA A 189 -8.09 -13.68 -16.52
C ALA A 189 -6.71 -13.03 -16.71
N LEU A 190 -6.32 -12.07 -15.87
CA LEU A 190 -5.05 -11.36 -15.98
C LEU A 190 -3.84 -12.25 -15.66
N GLY A 191 -3.97 -13.13 -14.66
CA GLY A 191 -2.95 -14.13 -14.32
C GLY A 191 -2.83 -15.27 -15.34
N ALA A 192 -3.94 -15.68 -15.96
CA ALA A 192 -3.96 -16.66 -17.04
C ALA A 192 -3.36 -16.09 -18.32
N LEU A 193 -3.72 -14.84 -18.67
CA LEU A 193 -3.16 -14.13 -19.82
C LEU A 193 -1.63 -13.95 -19.66
N ARG A 194 -1.18 -13.56 -18.46
CA ARG A 194 0.25 -13.44 -18.11
C ARG A 194 1.02 -14.75 -18.27
N ARG A 195 0.47 -15.88 -17.78
CA ARG A 195 1.12 -17.21 -17.90
C ARG A 195 1.22 -17.66 -19.35
N SER A 196 0.20 -17.38 -20.16
CA SER A 196 0.17 -17.77 -21.56
C SER A 196 1.06 -16.91 -22.43
N LEU A 197 1.15 -15.60 -22.15
CA LEU A 197 2.15 -14.71 -22.73
C LEU A 197 3.57 -15.20 -22.43
N ARG A 198 3.85 -15.59 -21.18
CA ARG A 198 5.16 -16.12 -20.80
C ARG A 198 5.48 -17.42 -21.53
N HIS A 199 4.54 -18.35 -21.63
CA HIS A 199 4.73 -19.59 -22.39
C HIS A 199 4.94 -19.35 -23.88
N LEU A 200 4.22 -18.39 -24.49
CA LEU A 200 4.40 -18.00 -25.89
C LEU A 200 5.78 -17.37 -26.13
N LEU A 201 6.21 -16.49 -25.23
CA LEU A 201 7.52 -15.84 -25.28
C LEU A 201 8.64 -16.89 -25.13
N ASP A 202 8.56 -17.77 -24.13
CA ASP A 202 9.56 -18.82 -23.88
C ASP A 202 9.64 -19.83 -25.04
N ALA A 203 8.51 -20.16 -25.68
CA ALA A 203 8.46 -21.10 -26.81
C ALA A 203 9.00 -20.50 -28.12
N ARG A 204 8.89 -19.19 -28.33
CA ARG A 204 9.28 -18.53 -29.59
C ARG A 204 10.62 -17.79 -29.54
N LEU A 205 11.13 -17.46 -28.34
CA LEU A 205 12.44 -16.82 -28.15
C LEU A 205 13.60 -17.49 -28.94
N PRO A 206 13.67 -18.83 -29.05
CA PRO A 206 14.77 -19.50 -29.76
C PRO A 206 14.68 -19.41 -31.29
N HIS A 207 13.55 -18.96 -31.85
CA HIS A 207 13.23 -19.11 -33.27
C HIS A 207 12.94 -17.78 -34.00
N ALA A 208 12.99 -16.64 -33.31
CA ALA A 208 12.66 -15.34 -33.88
C ALA A 208 13.81 -14.77 -34.73
N SER A 209 13.80 -15.04 -36.04
CA SER A 209 14.67 -14.38 -37.02
C SER A 209 14.01 -13.12 -37.56
N GLY A 210 13.97 -12.03 -36.78
CA GLY A 210 13.53 -10.72 -37.28
C GLY A 210 13.01 -9.78 -36.21
N ALA A 211 13.76 -8.71 -35.91
CA ALA A 211 13.39 -7.75 -34.87
C ALA A 211 12.13 -6.93 -35.18
N SER A 212 11.78 -6.74 -36.46
CA SER A 212 10.65 -5.89 -36.88
C SER A 212 9.29 -6.57 -36.76
N GLU A 213 9.24 -7.88 -37.00
CA GLU A 213 8.01 -8.67 -36.91
C GLU A 213 7.63 -8.87 -35.44
N TRP A 214 8.64 -9.12 -34.60
CA TRP A 214 8.49 -9.18 -33.14
C TRP A 214 8.02 -7.86 -32.53
N ALA A 215 8.54 -6.73 -33.01
CA ALA A 215 8.14 -5.41 -32.52
C ALA A 215 6.68 -5.05 -32.84
N ALA A 216 6.13 -5.56 -33.95
CA ALA A 216 4.73 -5.33 -34.31
C ALA A 216 3.78 -6.19 -33.45
N GLU A 217 4.14 -7.46 -33.25
CA GLU A 217 3.35 -8.41 -32.47
C GLU A 217 3.38 -8.09 -30.96
N LEU A 218 4.55 -7.73 -30.42
CA LEU A 218 4.68 -7.26 -29.04
C LEU A 218 3.91 -5.95 -28.81
N ARG A 219 3.90 -5.06 -29.81
CA ARG A 219 3.12 -3.80 -29.76
C ARG A 219 1.61 -4.10 -29.76
N ALA A 220 1.14 -5.01 -30.60
CA ALA A 220 -0.27 -5.43 -30.60
C ALA A 220 -0.68 -6.06 -29.25
N MET A 221 0.18 -6.89 -28.66
CA MET A 221 -0.04 -7.49 -27.34
C MET A 221 -0.04 -6.46 -26.22
N LEU A 222 0.88 -5.50 -26.25
CA LEU A 222 0.92 -4.38 -25.30
C LEU A 222 -0.27 -3.44 -25.47
N GLU A 223 -0.77 -3.23 -26.67
CA GLU A 223 -1.99 -2.47 -26.94
C GLU A 223 -3.23 -3.16 -26.36
N VAL A 224 -3.33 -4.49 -26.47
CA VAL A 224 -4.39 -5.28 -25.83
C VAL A 224 -4.29 -5.20 -24.30
N LEU A 225 -3.09 -5.37 -23.73
CA LEU A 225 -2.85 -5.23 -22.28
C LEU A 225 -3.14 -3.81 -21.78
N SER A 226 -2.75 -2.79 -22.55
CA SER A 226 -3.05 -1.38 -22.30
C SER A 226 -4.56 -1.13 -22.33
N ALA A 227 -5.27 -1.64 -23.33
CA ALA A 227 -6.73 -1.52 -23.40
C ALA A 227 -7.40 -2.20 -22.20
N CYS A 228 -6.91 -3.37 -21.77
CA CYS A 228 -7.38 -4.04 -20.56
C CYS A 228 -7.08 -3.25 -19.27
N ALA A 229 -5.92 -2.61 -19.16
CA ALA A 229 -5.54 -1.80 -18.01
C ALA A 229 -6.33 -0.48 -17.93
N VAL A 230 -6.60 0.16 -19.08
CA VAL A 230 -7.41 1.38 -19.20
C VAL A 230 -8.88 1.11 -18.85
N ASP A 231 -9.45 -0.03 -19.26
CA ASP A 231 -10.83 -0.38 -18.91
C ASP A 231 -10.99 -0.77 -17.43
N ALA A 232 -9.97 -1.37 -16.81
CA ALA A 232 -9.94 -1.61 -15.36
C ALA A 232 -9.85 -0.32 -14.52
N CYS A 233 -9.41 0.79 -15.13
CA CYS A 233 -9.05 2.02 -14.44
C CYS A 233 -9.70 3.29 -15.02
N ARG A 234 -11.01 3.28 -15.31
CA ARG A 234 -11.73 4.49 -15.74
C ARG A 234 -11.59 5.66 -14.74
N VAL A 235 -10.72 6.61 -15.09
CA VAL A 235 -10.51 7.94 -14.49
C VAL A 235 -11.02 9.00 -15.50
N PRO A 236 -11.68 10.10 -15.06
CA PRO A 236 -12.16 11.16 -15.96
C PRO A 236 -11.04 11.85 -16.77
N PRO A 237 -11.37 12.51 -17.89
CA PRO A 237 -10.42 12.93 -18.93
C PRO A 237 -9.38 14.01 -18.54
N ASP A 238 -9.42 14.55 -17.31
CA ASP A 238 -8.54 15.66 -16.88
C ASP A 238 -7.39 15.22 -15.93
N ARG A 239 -7.02 13.93 -15.91
CA ARG A 239 -5.86 13.42 -15.14
C ARG A 239 -4.99 12.46 -15.98
N PRO A 240 -3.65 12.44 -15.77
CA PRO A 240 -2.77 11.47 -16.42
C PRO A 240 -3.15 10.03 -16.01
N PRO A 241 -2.96 9.04 -16.91
CA PRO A 241 -3.43 7.66 -16.73
C PRO A 241 -2.72 6.95 -15.56
N PRO A 242 -3.36 5.97 -14.89
CA PRO A 242 -2.75 5.28 -13.76
C PRO A 242 -1.87 4.09 -14.19
N LEU A 243 -0.69 4.05 -13.56
CA LEU A 243 0.06 2.91 -12.99
C LEU A 243 0.12 1.58 -13.76
N LEU A 244 1.35 1.25 -14.21
CA LEU A 244 1.80 -0.12 -14.48
C LEU A 244 1.88 -0.94 -13.18
N HIS A 245 1.65 -2.25 -13.28
CA HIS A 245 1.75 -3.17 -12.15
C HIS A 245 3.24 -3.35 -11.73
N PRO A 246 3.57 -3.58 -10.44
CA PRO A 246 4.96 -3.63 -9.94
C PRO A 246 5.93 -4.54 -10.71
N CYS A 247 5.44 -5.63 -11.31
CA CYS A 247 6.24 -6.54 -12.13
C CYS A 247 6.61 -6.00 -13.53
N GLU A 248 5.80 -5.10 -14.10
CA GLU A 248 6.09 -4.45 -15.39
C GLU A 248 7.12 -3.31 -15.20
N ILE A 249 7.13 -2.70 -14.01
CA ILE A 249 8.14 -1.72 -13.60
C ILE A 249 9.50 -2.40 -13.37
N HIS A 250 9.52 -3.62 -12.83
CA HIS A 250 10.75 -4.40 -12.60
C HIS A 250 11.54 -4.64 -13.89
N GLU A 251 10.88 -5.14 -14.95
CA GLU A 251 11.52 -5.39 -16.26
C GLU A 251 11.95 -4.10 -16.98
N CYS A 252 11.18 -3.02 -16.86
CA CYS A 252 11.53 -1.73 -17.47
C CYS A 252 12.71 -1.04 -16.76
N VAL A 253 12.79 -1.15 -15.43
CA VAL A 253 13.90 -0.58 -14.63
C VAL A 253 15.18 -1.38 -14.86
N GLU A 254 15.14 -2.71 -14.83
CA GLU A 254 16.32 -3.55 -15.11
C GLU A 254 16.92 -3.26 -16.50
N ARG A 255 16.08 -3.14 -17.53
CA ARG A 255 16.52 -2.79 -18.89
C ARG A 255 17.11 -1.39 -19.00
N ALA A 256 16.48 -0.39 -18.40
CA ALA A 256 16.97 0.99 -18.45
C ALA A 256 18.31 1.18 -17.68
N THR A 257 18.52 0.44 -16.58
CA THR A 257 19.76 0.51 -15.79
C THR A 257 20.94 -0.28 -16.38
N PHE A 258 20.69 -1.29 -17.21
CA PHE A 258 21.75 -2.09 -17.83
C PHE A 258 22.26 -1.50 -19.16
N GLU A 259 21.41 -0.82 -19.93
CA GLU A 259 21.82 -0.26 -21.23
C GLU A 259 22.63 1.05 -21.11
N GLU A 260 22.59 1.75 -19.98
CA GLU A 260 23.39 2.97 -19.76
C GLU A 260 24.84 2.69 -19.30
N GLY A 261 25.22 1.42 -19.11
CA GLY A 261 26.54 1.02 -18.61
C GLY A 261 27.66 0.92 -19.66
N GLU A 262 27.34 0.80 -20.95
CA GLU A 262 28.35 0.68 -22.01
C GLU A 262 27.97 1.49 -23.26
N GLY A 263 28.37 2.77 -23.26
CA GLY A 263 28.60 3.53 -24.49
C GLY A 263 27.53 4.54 -24.88
N ALA A 264 27.60 5.75 -24.30
CA ALA A 264 26.95 6.93 -24.89
C ALA A 264 27.65 8.24 -24.48
N GLU A 265 28.91 8.43 -24.89
CA GLU A 265 29.48 9.78 -25.06
C GLU A 265 29.15 10.28 -26.47
N ALA A 266 27.99 10.94 -26.64
CA ALA A 266 27.79 11.99 -27.65
C ALA A 266 26.42 12.68 -27.50
N ALA A 267 26.47 13.91 -27.00
CA ALA A 267 25.65 15.09 -27.34
C ALA A 267 24.17 14.91 -27.73
N VAL A 268 23.26 15.30 -26.82
CA VAL A 268 22.02 16.05 -27.18
C VAL A 268 21.69 17.05 -26.06
N GLU A 269 21.87 18.34 -26.33
CA GLU A 269 21.23 19.44 -25.59
C GLU A 269 19.80 19.60 -26.11
N GLY A 270 18.80 19.45 -25.24
CA GLY A 270 17.42 19.83 -25.55
C GLY A 270 16.36 19.01 -24.82
N ALA A 271 16.03 19.44 -23.60
CA ALA A 271 14.76 19.18 -22.90
C ALA A 271 14.15 17.77 -23.06
N ASP A 272 14.87 16.74 -22.62
CA ASP A 272 14.28 15.43 -22.34
C ASP A 272 14.43 15.16 -20.85
N GLN A 273 13.30 15.14 -20.14
CA GLN A 273 13.27 14.76 -18.72
C GLN A 273 13.63 13.27 -18.67
N PRO A 274 14.66 12.84 -17.91
CA PRO A 274 15.16 11.49 -17.99
C PRO A 274 14.03 10.51 -17.63
N ARG A 275 13.71 9.61 -18.57
CA ARG A 275 12.62 8.61 -18.46
C ARG A 275 12.72 7.77 -17.18
N GLY A 276 13.91 7.63 -16.59
CA GLY A 276 14.13 6.98 -15.32
C GLY A 276 13.45 7.63 -14.11
N SER A 277 13.16 8.93 -14.16
CA SER A 277 12.48 9.64 -13.06
C SER A 277 11.01 9.19 -12.91
N THR A 278 10.32 8.91 -14.01
CA THR A 278 8.90 8.54 -13.99
C THR A 278 8.69 7.14 -13.40
N LEU A 279 9.54 6.16 -13.76
CA LEU A 279 9.50 4.80 -13.20
C LEU A 279 9.77 4.81 -11.70
N PHE A 280 10.75 5.60 -11.25
CA PHE A 280 11.01 5.78 -9.82
C PHE A 280 9.76 6.21 -9.06
N TYR A 281 9.06 7.26 -9.51
CA TYR A 281 7.88 7.77 -8.80
C TYR A 281 6.75 6.75 -8.73
N HIS A 282 6.52 5.97 -9.78
CA HIS A 282 5.50 4.93 -9.79
C HIS A 282 5.84 3.76 -8.87
N ALA A 283 7.08 3.26 -8.95
CA ALA A 283 7.61 2.23 -8.07
C ALA A 283 7.52 2.65 -6.59
N PHE A 284 8.03 3.84 -6.30
CA PHE A 284 8.07 4.39 -4.96
C PHE A 284 6.66 4.63 -4.40
N ALA A 285 5.71 5.08 -5.22
CA ALA A 285 4.31 5.24 -4.80
C ALA A 285 3.66 3.91 -4.42
N ALA A 286 3.90 2.84 -5.19
CA ALA A 286 3.38 1.50 -4.89
C ALA A 286 3.96 0.97 -3.56
N ILE A 287 5.26 1.12 -3.34
CA ILE A 287 5.92 0.72 -2.09
C ILE A 287 5.46 1.58 -0.91
N SER A 288 5.30 2.89 -1.12
CA SER A 288 4.77 3.80 -0.10
C SER A 288 3.37 3.41 0.37
N ALA A 289 2.53 2.88 -0.53
CA ALA A 289 1.20 2.39 -0.16
C ALA A 289 1.28 1.18 0.78
N GLN A 290 2.24 0.27 0.57
CA GLN A 290 2.44 -0.92 1.42
C GLN A 290 2.93 -0.56 2.83
N HIS A 291 3.69 0.53 2.96
CA HIS A 291 4.25 0.98 4.24
C HIS A 291 3.51 2.17 4.88
N PHE A 292 2.35 2.55 4.32
CA PHE A 292 1.64 3.78 4.69
C PHE A 292 1.38 3.91 6.20
N GLU A 293 0.89 2.84 6.84
CA GLU A 293 0.56 2.86 8.28
C GLU A 293 1.82 3.06 9.15
N LYS A 294 2.92 2.36 8.82
CA LYS A 294 4.18 2.49 9.55
C LYS A 294 4.78 3.89 9.41
N ASP A 295 4.74 4.46 8.21
CA ASP A 295 5.23 5.81 7.95
C ASP A 295 4.30 6.92 8.48
N GLN A 296 3.00 6.64 8.63
CA GLN A 296 2.09 7.53 9.35
C GLN A 296 2.41 7.55 10.85
N THR A 297 2.60 6.39 11.47
CA THR A 297 3.01 6.29 12.88
C THR A 297 4.37 6.93 13.12
N PHE A 298 5.34 6.69 12.25
CA PHE A 298 6.65 7.36 12.30
C PHE A 298 6.52 8.88 12.32
N ARG A 299 5.69 9.46 11.44
CA ARG A 299 5.45 10.91 11.41
C ARG A 299 4.76 11.44 12.67
N ALA A 300 3.82 10.68 13.22
CA ALA A 300 3.19 11.03 14.49
C ALA A 300 4.24 11.08 15.62
N ARG A 301 5.17 10.11 15.65
CA ARG A 301 6.28 10.06 16.62
C ARG A 301 7.30 11.18 16.42
N GLN A 302 7.65 11.52 15.18
CA GLN A 302 8.45 12.72 14.90
C GLN A 302 7.79 14.00 15.44
N HIS A 303 6.45 14.12 15.29
CA HIS A 303 5.74 15.29 15.80
C HIS A 303 5.71 15.32 17.33
N GLU A 304 5.41 14.19 17.97
CA GLU A 304 5.47 14.01 19.43
C GLU A 304 6.86 14.40 19.96
N TRP A 305 7.92 13.89 19.34
CA TRP A 305 9.31 14.23 19.64
C TRP A 305 9.59 15.75 19.52
N ALA A 306 9.09 16.37 18.46
CA ALA A 306 9.22 17.82 18.23
C ALA A 306 8.45 18.66 19.27
N THR A 307 7.49 18.07 19.99
CA THR A 307 6.77 18.74 21.09
C THR A 307 7.38 18.48 22.47
N LEU A 308 8.21 17.44 22.62
CA LEU A 308 8.91 17.15 23.87
C LEU A 308 9.83 18.30 24.26
N GLY A 309 9.90 18.59 25.57
CA GLY A 309 10.80 19.60 26.11
C GLY A 309 12.28 19.25 25.90
N SER A 310 13.15 20.27 25.92
CA SER A 310 14.60 20.13 25.68
C SER A 310 15.31 19.21 26.67
N ARG A 311 14.71 18.90 27.83
CA ARG A 311 15.26 17.94 28.79
C ARG A 311 15.12 16.50 28.31
N SER A 312 13.95 16.11 27.81
CA SER A 312 13.71 14.75 27.30
C SER A 312 14.56 14.46 26.07
N ARG A 313 14.69 15.44 25.15
CA ARG A 313 15.57 15.28 23.97
C ARG A 313 17.03 15.04 24.35
N ARG A 314 17.52 15.80 25.33
CA ARG A 314 18.88 15.65 25.88
C ARG A 314 19.11 14.33 26.63
N ARG A 315 18.07 13.57 26.99
CA ARG A 315 18.25 12.23 27.58
C ARG A 315 18.55 11.21 26.49
N LEU A 316 17.77 11.21 25.41
CA LEU A 316 18.04 10.32 24.28
C LEU A 316 19.41 10.63 23.64
N ASP A 317 19.76 11.91 23.50
CA ASP A 317 21.07 12.32 22.99
C ASP A 317 22.24 11.93 23.92
N ARG A 318 21.96 11.62 25.20
CA ARG A 318 22.98 11.25 26.18
C ARG A 318 23.37 9.78 26.13
N GLY A 319 22.45 8.89 25.77
CA GLY A 319 22.75 7.47 25.53
C GLY A 319 23.31 7.19 24.13
N GLY A 320 23.56 8.23 23.33
CA GLY A 320 24.28 8.10 22.06
C GLY A 320 25.78 8.37 22.21
N VAL A 321 26.50 8.46 21.09
CA VAL A 321 27.94 8.75 21.05
C VAL A 321 28.29 9.95 21.95
N THR A 322 28.87 9.69 23.12
CA THR A 322 29.27 10.73 24.06
C THR A 322 30.68 11.21 23.71
N GLY A 323 30.81 12.43 23.20
CA GLY A 323 32.13 12.93 22.82
C GLY A 323 32.14 14.32 22.21
N ARG A 324 33.33 14.92 22.21
CA ARG A 324 33.64 16.21 21.56
C ARG A 324 33.57 16.04 20.04
N GLY A 325 32.35 15.95 19.51
CA GLY A 325 32.08 15.60 18.11
C GLY A 325 30.67 15.07 17.86
N ALA A 326 29.94 14.67 18.92
CA ALA A 326 28.60 14.09 18.83
C ALA A 326 27.61 14.96 18.03
N GLY A 327 27.64 16.28 18.26
CA GLY A 327 26.79 17.23 17.50
C GLY A 327 27.11 17.26 16.01
N GLY A 328 28.38 17.09 15.63
CA GLY A 328 28.81 17.01 14.24
C GLY A 328 28.42 15.69 13.58
N ALA A 329 28.60 14.57 14.29
CA ALA A 329 28.13 13.25 13.88
C ALA A 329 26.62 13.25 13.58
N GLN A 330 25.81 13.74 14.51
CA GLN A 330 24.36 13.87 14.35
C GLN A 330 23.95 14.80 13.21
N ALA A 331 24.64 15.93 13.02
CA ALA A 331 24.37 16.82 11.90
C ALA A 331 24.66 16.15 10.54
N ARG A 332 25.76 15.41 10.42
CA ARG A 332 26.11 14.66 9.21
C ARG A 332 25.12 13.54 8.93
N ALA A 333 24.75 12.77 9.95
CA ALA A 333 23.76 11.71 9.80
C ALA A 333 22.41 12.27 9.30
N ARG A 334 21.93 13.37 9.87
CA ARG A 334 20.69 14.03 9.39
C ARG A 334 20.79 14.51 7.95
N ALA A 335 21.94 15.07 7.55
CA ALA A 335 22.15 15.50 6.18
C ALA A 335 22.12 14.31 5.20
N ALA A 336 22.77 13.20 5.55
CA ALA A 336 22.74 11.96 4.77
C ALA A 336 21.32 11.38 4.69
N ILE A 337 20.56 11.36 5.80
CA ILE A 337 19.15 10.95 5.82
C ILE A 337 18.29 11.82 4.89
N GLY A 338 18.50 13.15 4.89
CA GLY A 338 17.82 14.04 3.95
C GLY A 338 18.17 13.75 2.49
N ALA A 339 19.41 13.34 2.22
CA ALA A 339 19.86 12.94 0.89
C ALA A 339 19.22 11.62 0.41
N VAL A 340 18.88 10.68 1.31
CA VAL A 340 18.11 9.47 0.96
C VAL A 340 16.82 9.83 0.24
N ARG A 341 16.09 10.83 0.72
CA ARG A 341 14.84 11.30 0.12
C ARG A 341 15.05 11.90 -1.28
N ALA A 342 16.15 12.64 -1.46
CA ALA A 342 16.46 13.31 -2.72
C ALA A 342 16.96 12.33 -3.80
N ALA A 343 17.60 11.23 -3.40
CA ALA A 343 18.07 10.20 -4.31
C ALA A 343 16.89 9.48 -5.00
N THR A 344 17.03 9.19 -6.30
CA THR A 344 16.02 8.48 -7.10
C THR A 344 16.44 7.05 -7.45
N THR A 345 17.71 6.71 -7.27
CA THR A 345 18.21 5.35 -7.54
C THR A 345 18.37 4.55 -6.25
N PRO A 346 18.10 3.23 -6.25
CA PRO A 346 18.25 2.39 -5.07
C PRO A 346 19.68 2.40 -4.51
N SER A 347 20.69 2.34 -5.39
CA SER A 347 22.10 2.36 -5.00
C SER A 347 22.52 3.67 -4.32
N ALA A 348 22.04 4.83 -4.80
CA ALA A 348 22.33 6.11 -4.18
C ALA A 348 21.64 6.23 -2.80
N LYS A 349 20.39 5.78 -2.69
CA LYS A 349 19.69 5.69 -1.40
C LYS A 349 20.45 4.81 -0.41
N LEU A 350 20.92 3.64 -0.85
CA LEU A 350 21.70 2.73 -0.01
C LEU A 350 23.05 3.33 0.42
N ALA A 351 23.72 4.08 -0.46
CA ALA A 351 24.95 4.78 -0.12
C ALA A 351 24.71 5.85 0.97
N HIS A 352 23.66 6.67 0.83
CA HIS A 352 23.31 7.67 1.85
C HIS A 352 22.84 7.05 3.17
N ILE A 353 22.19 5.87 3.14
CA ILE A 353 21.90 5.10 4.36
C ILE A 353 23.22 4.67 5.03
N GLY A 354 24.19 4.16 4.26
CA GLY A 354 25.54 3.85 4.74
C GLY A 354 26.22 5.04 5.41
N GLU A 355 26.26 6.19 4.71
CA GLU A 355 26.82 7.44 5.24
C GLU A 355 26.13 7.91 6.54
N ALA A 356 24.80 7.74 6.64
CA ALA A 356 24.06 8.09 7.83
C ALA A 356 24.47 7.22 9.03
N VAL A 357 24.61 5.91 8.81
CA VAL A 357 25.03 4.94 9.84
C VAL A 357 26.48 5.17 10.24
N ASP A 358 27.39 5.36 9.28
CA ASP A 358 28.80 5.66 9.54
C ASP A 358 28.99 6.97 10.29
N ALA A 359 28.16 7.98 10.01
CA ALA A 359 28.26 9.27 10.66
C ALA A 359 27.99 9.20 12.18
N VAL A 360 27.14 8.25 12.63
CA VAL A 360 26.86 8.00 14.06
C VAL A 360 27.59 6.78 14.61
N SER A 361 28.29 6.02 13.77
CA SER A 361 29.17 4.95 14.22
C SER A 361 30.42 5.53 14.87
N SER A 362 30.84 4.95 15.99
CA SER A 362 32.12 5.28 16.62
C SER A 362 32.82 3.99 17.03
N ASP A 363 34.16 3.98 16.99
CA ASP A 363 34.97 2.79 17.30
C ASP A 363 34.74 2.22 18.71
N LEU A 364 34.11 3.00 19.60
CA LEU A 364 33.82 2.63 20.99
C LEU A 364 32.33 2.38 21.26
N ALA A 365 31.45 2.62 20.28
CA ALA A 365 30.00 2.49 20.46
C ALA A 365 29.56 1.04 20.30
N GLY A 366 28.74 0.56 21.23
CA GLY A 366 28.01 -0.69 21.07
C GLY A 366 26.93 -0.56 19.99
N ALA A 367 26.32 -1.70 19.63
CA ALA A 367 25.19 -1.71 18.70
C ALA A 367 23.99 -0.90 19.24
N ASP A 368 23.79 -0.89 20.56
CA ASP A 368 22.71 -0.15 21.22
C ASP A 368 22.92 1.38 21.11
N ASP A 369 24.15 1.86 21.36
CA ASP A 369 24.51 3.28 21.22
C ASP A 369 24.34 3.77 19.78
N LEU A 370 24.72 2.92 18.82
CA LEU A 370 24.54 3.19 17.39
C LEU A 370 23.06 3.32 17.05
N LEU A 371 22.25 2.33 17.47
CA LEU A 371 20.82 2.31 17.19
C LEU A 371 20.12 3.53 17.81
N GLN A 372 20.44 3.85 19.07
CA GLN A 372 19.90 5.02 19.78
C GLN A 372 20.30 6.33 19.08
N SER A 373 21.55 6.44 18.65
CA SER A 373 22.03 7.60 17.90
C SER A 373 21.28 7.75 16.56
N LEU A 374 21.08 6.66 15.84
CA LEU A 374 20.35 6.67 14.57
C LEU A 374 18.85 6.99 14.74
N ILE A 375 18.24 6.51 15.83
CA ILE A 375 16.86 6.87 16.21
C ILE A 375 16.75 8.38 16.43
N SER A 376 17.67 8.98 17.19
CA SER A 376 17.69 10.45 17.39
C SER A 376 17.85 11.20 16.07
N ALA A 377 18.74 10.73 15.19
CA ALA A 377 18.96 11.31 13.86
C ALA A 377 17.68 11.26 13.00
N LEU A 378 17.00 10.11 12.95
CA LEU A 378 15.74 9.93 12.21
C LEU A 378 14.62 10.82 12.74
N LEU A 379 14.44 10.89 14.07
CA LEU A 379 13.40 11.71 14.72
C LEU A 379 13.58 13.21 14.48
N THR A 380 14.82 13.65 14.20
CA THR A 380 15.17 15.06 13.99
C THR A 380 15.49 15.41 12.54
N SER A 381 15.40 14.45 11.62
CA SER A 381 15.56 14.64 10.18
C SER A 381 14.25 15.06 9.50
N ASP A 382 14.32 15.39 8.21
CA ASP A 382 13.17 15.77 7.39
C ASP A 382 12.50 14.59 6.65
N ILE A 383 13.05 13.37 6.77
CA ILE A 383 12.49 12.17 6.15
C ILE A 383 11.07 11.92 6.66
N LYS A 384 10.18 11.50 5.76
CA LYS A 384 8.75 11.31 6.05
C LYS A 384 8.25 9.88 5.90
N ALA A 385 8.99 9.06 5.15
CA ALA A 385 8.58 7.70 4.84
C ALA A 385 9.77 6.73 4.87
N PRO A 386 10.51 6.64 5.99
CA PRO A 386 11.72 5.81 6.05
C PRO A 386 11.46 4.33 5.74
N HIS A 387 10.27 3.79 6.04
CA HIS A 387 9.95 2.39 5.71
C HIS A 387 9.77 2.22 4.21
N ALA A 388 9.08 3.15 3.54
CA ALA A 388 8.98 3.15 2.08
C ALA A 388 10.36 3.29 1.40
N GLU A 389 11.26 4.12 1.95
CA GLU A 389 12.62 4.28 1.46
C GLU A 389 13.42 2.97 1.56
N VAL A 390 13.35 2.30 2.71
CA VAL A 390 13.96 0.97 2.90
C VAL A 390 13.33 -0.07 1.97
N GLY A 391 11.99 -0.11 1.88
CA GLY A 391 11.28 -1.04 1.00
C GLY A 391 11.70 -0.86 -0.45
N PHE A 392 11.85 0.38 -0.90
CA PHE A 392 12.32 0.72 -2.25
C PHE A 392 13.74 0.22 -2.49
N VAL A 393 14.66 0.43 -1.54
CA VAL A 393 16.01 -0.13 -1.65
C VAL A 393 15.97 -1.65 -1.67
N VAL A 394 15.25 -2.30 -0.76
CA VAL A 394 15.19 -3.77 -0.65
C VAL A 394 14.67 -4.41 -1.94
N GLU A 395 13.61 -3.85 -2.51
CA GLU A 395 12.92 -4.36 -3.69
C GLU A 395 13.77 -4.21 -4.96
N PHE A 396 14.43 -3.06 -5.14
CA PHE A 396 15.16 -2.74 -6.37
C PHE A 396 16.68 -2.87 -6.27
N THR A 397 17.17 -3.50 -5.20
CA THR A 397 18.58 -3.94 -5.08
C THR A 397 18.70 -5.45 -5.04
N GLN A 398 17.71 -6.17 -5.57
CA GLN A 398 17.78 -7.62 -5.76
C GLN A 398 18.98 -7.94 -6.68
N GLY A 399 20.08 -8.40 -6.09
CA GLY A 399 21.35 -8.64 -6.80
C GLY A 399 22.55 -7.87 -6.25
N LEU A 400 22.33 -6.78 -5.51
CA LEU A 400 23.43 -6.19 -4.73
C LEU A 400 23.82 -7.14 -3.60
N ASN A 401 25.11 -7.29 -3.38
CA ASN A 401 25.62 -8.04 -2.25
C ASN A 401 25.20 -7.34 -0.94
N LYS A 402 24.12 -7.85 -0.33
CA LYS A 402 23.65 -7.41 1.00
C LYS A 402 24.55 -7.93 2.13
N ALA A 403 25.69 -8.56 1.84
CA ALA A 403 26.70 -8.85 2.84
C ALA A 403 27.57 -7.61 3.14
N GLY A 404 28.17 -7.60 4.33
CA GLY A 404 29.11 -6.55 4.73
C GLY A 404 28.42 -5.24 5.11
N HIS A 405 29.11 -4.14 4.85
CA HIS A 405 28.75 -2.82 5.38
C HIS A 405 27.36 -2.33 4.92
N HIS A 406 27.04 -2.46 3.62
CA HIS A 406 25.74 -1.98 3.10
C HIS A 406 24.54 -2.74 3.67
N GLY A 407 24.65 -4.06 3.82
CA GLY A 407 23.59 -4.85 4.45
C GLY A 407 23.40 -4.52 5.92
N TYR A 408 24.51 -4.37 6.65
CA TYR A 408 24.48 -3.93 8.04
C TYR A 408 23.83 -2.54 8.18
N ALA A 409 24.25 -1.56 7.37
CA ALA A 409 23.70 -0.21 7.41
C ALA A 409 22.19 -0.20 7.11
N LEU A 410 21.76 -0.91 6.06
CA LEU A 410 20.35 -1.03 5.71
C LEU A 410 19.52 -1.68 6.83
N ALA A 411 20.02 -2.76 7.43
CA ALA A 411 19.34 -3.45 8.52
C ALA A 411 19.25 -2.58 9.78
N THR A 412 20.33 -1.88 10.15
CA THR A 412 20.36 -0.96 11.31
C THR A 412 19.41 0.22 11.08
N PHE A 413 19.38 0.78 9.87
CA PHE A 413 18.45 1.85 9.50
C PHE A 413 16.99 1.40 9.57
N GLN A 414 16.70 0.21 9.04
CA GLN A 414 15.37 -0.38 9.12
C GLN A 414 14.95 -0.64 10.57
N ALA A 415 15.85 -1.18 11.39
CA ALA A 415 15.59 -1.43 12.81
C ALA A 415 15.29 -0.12 13.56
N ALA A 416 16.04 0.96 13.27
CA ALA A 416 15.79 2.27 13.87
C ALA A 416 14.43 2.86 13.46
N ALA A 417 14.05 2.74 12.18
CA ALA A 417 12.73 3.18 11.70
C ALA A 417 11.59 2.38 12.35
N GLU A 418 11.74 1.05 12.43
CA GLU A 418 10.75 0.16 13.03
C GLU A 418 10.61 0.39 14.54
N ALA A 419 11.72 0.63 15.24
CA ALA A 419 11.74 0.96 16.67
C ALA A 419 10.95 2.25 16.94
N ILE A 420 11.11 3.28 16.11
CA ILE A 420 10.34 4.53 16.22
C ILE A 420 8.85 4.27 16.01
N SER A 421 8.47 3.46 15.03
CA SER A 421 7.06 3.19 14.74
C SER A 421 6.40 2.23 15.72
N SER A 422 7.16 1.36 16.38
CA SER A 422 6.61 0.29 17.22
C SER A 422 6.64 0.60 18.72
N LEU A 423 7.63 1.40 19.18
CA LEU A 423 7.81 1.70 20.59
C LEU A 423 7.10 2.99 20.99
N GLU A 424 6.64 3.03 22.24
CA GLU A 424 6.20 4.27 22.85
C GLU A 424 7.39 5.19 23.10
N ILE A 425 7.17 6.51 22.98
CA ILE A 425 8.24 7.48 23.16
C ILE A 425 8.86 7.39 24.56
N ASP A 426 8.06 7.05 25.57
CA ASP A 426 8.52 6.87 26.95
C ASP A 426 9.46 5.67 27.08
N VAL A 427 9.21 4.59 26.31
CA VAL A 427 10.11 3.43 26.26
C VAL A 427 11.45 3.84 25.63
N LEU A 428 11.41 4.58 24.51
CA LEU A 428 12.63 5.10 23.87
C LEU A 428 13.44 6.01 24.80
N LEU A 429 12.76 6.82 25.63
CA LEU A 429 13.42 7.69 26.59
C LEU A 429 14.00 6.92 27.79
N SER A 430 13.35 5.85 28.22
CA SER A 430 13.78 5.04 29.36
C SER A 430 15.01 4.18 29.09
N ALA A 431 15.22 3.77 27.84
CA ALA A 431 16.38 2.97 27.44
C ALA A 431 17.71 3.70 27.69
N GLY A 432 17.73 5.03 27.61
CA GLY A 432 18.94 5.84 27.83
C GLY A 432 19.31 6.07 29.30
N ASP A 433 18.49 5.65 30.26
CA ASP A 433 18.71 5.89 31.69
C ASP A 433 19.34 4.66 32.42
N ILE A 434 19.56 3.53 31.73
CA ILE A 434 19.90 2.25 32.37
C ILE A 434 21.34 2.18 32.92
N ASP A 435 22.30 2.94 32.38
CA ASP A 435 23.73 2.74 32.71
C ASP A 435 24.35 3.80 33.65
N GLY A 436 23.53 4.70 34.22
CA GLY A 436 24.04 5.97 34.77
C GLY A 436 24.33 6.07 36.27
N GLU A 437 23.42 5.67 37.16
CA GLU A 437 23.47 6.18 38.56
C GLU A 437 23.17 5.16 39.67
N GLY A 438 23.27 3.86 39.38
CA GLY A 438 22.91 2.80 40.35
C GLY A 438 23.90 2.50 41.48
N GLU A 439 25.20 2.79 41.36
CA GLU A 439 26.21 2.17 42.26
C GLU A 439 27.20 3.10 42.99
N LEU A 440 27.12 4.43 42.88
CA LEU A 440 28.09 5.32 43.55
C LEU A 440 27.55 6.15 44.74
N SER A 441 26.32 5.94 45.19
CA SER A 441 25.72 6.72 46.29
C SER A 441 25.76 6.06 47.69
N SER A 442 26.42 4.92 47.89
CA SER A 442 26.40 4.18 49.17
C SER A 442 27.72 4.15 49.97
N ALA A 443 28.78 4.87 49.57
CA ALA A 443 30.11 4.75 50.20
C ALA A 443 30.64 5.97 50.98
N ASN A 444 29.87 7.03 51.24
CA ASN A 444 30.41 8.24 51.89
C ASN A 444 29.58 8.82 53.07
N THR A 445 29.04 7.95 53.93
CA THR A 445 28.33 8.39 55.14
C THR A 445 28.76 7.67 56.43
N GLU A 446 30.03 7.23 56.54
CA GLU A 446 30.58 6.74 57.82
C GLU A 446 32.04 7.20 58.01
N ALA A 447 32.25 8.50 58.21
CA ALA A 447 33.51 9.00 58.76
C ALA A 447 33.37 10.41 59.34
N LYS A 448 32.47 10.62 60.32
CA LYS A 448 32.52 11.84 61.17
C LYS A 448 31.65 11.80 62.44
N GLU A 449 31.78 10.79 63.28
CA GLU A 449 31.39 10.93 64.71
C GLU A 449 32.47 10.33 65.60
N GLY A 450 33.33 11.22 66.10
CA GLY A 450 34.42 10.94 67.01
C GLY A 450 35.04 12.26 67.43
N GLY A 451 34.39 12.95 68.38
CA GLY A 451 34.83 14.24 68.87
C GLY A 451 33.92 14.84 69.93
N GLN A 452 33.85 14.20 71.10
CA GLN A 452 33.86 14.85 72.42
C GLN A 452 34.16 13.85 73.53
#